data_AF-A0A6I3E3I7-F1
#
_entry.id   AF-A0A6I3E3I7-F1
#
_cell.length_a   1.000
_cell.length_b   1.000
_cell.length_c   1.000
_cell.angle_alpha   90.00
_cell.angle_beta   90.00
_cell.angle_gamma   90.00
#
_symmetry.space_group_name_H-M   'P 1'
#
loop_
_entity.id
_entity.type
_entity.pdbx_description
1 polymer ?
#
loop_
_entity_poly.entity_id
_entity_poly.type
_entity_poly.pdbx_seq_one_letter_code
_entity_poly.pdbx_strand_id
1 'polypeptide(L)'
;MFKTVSSIIGVALVVIYVAGSGLWVNTGDNWYRSLNAPSWQPPDFIFGIIWPYNFTVLGIVAVNVAQKLSAGWVISYLSIFAISVVCALVWAYQFYRPHNLSTASIALTMVAILTVPLLIIAIKASVGVGLLLMPYQLWVITAASLSWNYARLN
;
A
#
# COMPACT_ATOMS: atom_id res chain seq x y z
N MET A 1 10.98 -21.33 15.00
CA MET A 1 9.59 -21.35 14.47
C MET A 1 9.02 -19.94 14.26
N PHE A 2 9.08 -19.04 15.26
CA PHE A 2 8.52 -17.68 15.16
C PHE A 2 8.93 -16.91 13.88
N LYS A 3 10.22 -16.78 13.59
CA LYS A 3 10.72 -16.02 12.41
C LYS A 3 10.12 -16.50 11.08
N THR A 4 10.06 -17.83 10.88
CA THR A 4 9.48 -18.45 9.68
C THR A 4 7.99 -18.16 9.58
N VAL A 5 7.24 -18.36 10.68
CA VAL A 5 5.79 -18.09 10.73
C VAL A 5 5.51 -16.60 10.44
N SER A 6 6.23 -15.69 11.08
CA SER A 6 6.11 -14.25 10.84
C SER A 6 6.44 -13.86 9.39
N SER A 7 7.43 -14.50 8.77
CA SER A 7 7.76 -14.30 7.36
C SER A 7 6.60 -14.73 6.46
N ILE A 8 6.00 -15.90 6.72
CA ILE A 8 4.84 -16.41 5.99
C ILE A 8 3.64 -15.46 6.15
N ILE A 9 3.35 -15.00 7.37
CA ILE A 9 2.28 -14.03 7.62
C ILE A 9 2.51 -12.75 6.82
N GLY A 10 3.74 -12.21 6.84
CA GLY A 10 4.10 -11.02 6.07
C GLY A 10 3.87 -11.19 4.57
N VAL A 11 4.29 -12.31 3.99
CA VAL A 11 4.04 -12.62 2.57
C VAL A 11 2.56 -12.83 2.29
N ALA A 12 1.82 -13.51 3.17
CA ALA A 12 0.38 -13.70 3.02
C ALA A 12 -0.38 -12.36 3.01
N LEU A 13 0.02 -11.39 3.84
CA LEU A 13 -0.54 -10.03 3.80
C LEU A 13 -0.30 -9.34 2.45
N VAL A 14 0.87 -9.52 1.83
CA VAL A 14 1.13 -9.02 0.47
C VAL A 14 0.22 -9.69 -0.55
N VAL A 15 0.05 -11.01 -0.47
CA VAL A 15 -0.84 -11.75 -1.39
C VAL A 15 -2.29 -11.29 -1.25
N ILE A 16 -2.77 -11.11 -0.01
CA ILE A 16 -4.10 -10.55 0.26
C ILE A 16 -4.22 -9.15 -0.34
N TYR A 17 -3.20 -8.32 -0.22
CA TYR A 17 -3.20 -6.97 -0.77
C TYR A 17 -3.27 -7.00 -2.31
N VAL A 18 -2.43 -7.80 -2.97
CA VAL A 18 -2.43 -7.97 -4.43
C VAL A 18 -3.79 -8.45 -4.92
N ALA A 19 -4.29 -9.55 -4.35
CA ALA A 19 -5.55 -10.15 -4.78
C ALA A 19 -6.75 -9.23 -4.51
N GLY A 20 -6.85 -8.67 -3.31
CA GLY A 20 -7.95 -7.80 -2.92
C GLY A 20 -7.99 -6.51 -3.73
N SER A 21 -6.83 -5.87 -3.95
CA SER A 21 -6.77 -4.65 -4.78
C SER A 21 -7.14 -4.94 -6.23
N GLY A 22 -6.65 -6.05 -6.80
CA GLY A 22 -7.00 -6.48 -8.15
C GLY A 22 -8.51 -6.73 -8.33
N LEU A 23 -9.16 -7.34 -7.33
CA LEU A 23 -10.61 -7.57 -7.34
C LEU A 23 -11.43 -6.28 -7.30
N TRP A 24 -10.98 -5.26 -6.55
CA TRP A 24 -11.73 -4.01 -6.40
C TRP A 24 -11.52 -3.05 -7.56
N VAL A 25 -10.30 -2.97 -8.09
CA VAL A 25 -9.95 -2.06 -9.19
C VAL A 25 -10.48 -2.55 -10.54
N ASN A 26 -10.62 -3.86 -10.73
CA ASN A 26 -11.11 -4.44 -11.97
C ASN A 26 -12.66 -4.43 -12.03
N THR A 27 -13.25 -3.28 -12.36
CA THR A 27 -14.71 -3.11 -12.43
C THR A 27 -15.31 -3.62 -13.74
N GLY A 28 -14.53 -3.68 -14.82
CA GLY A 28 -15.02 -4.02 -16.16
C GLY A 28 -15.83 -2.90 -16.83
N ASP A 29 -15.85 -1.70 -16.24
CA ASP A 29 -16.53 -0.51 -16.77
C ASP A 29 -15.54 0.58 -17.20
N ASN A 30 -16.07 1.70 -17.69
CA ASN A 30 -15.28 2.88 -18.07
C ASN A 30 -15.41 4.05 -17.07
N TRP A 31 -15.94 3.81 -15.86
CA TRP A 31 -16.27 4.90 -14.93
C TRP A 31 -15.02 5.72 -14.57
N TYR A 32 -13.91 5.06 -14.20
CA TYR A 32 -12.67 5.75 -13.87
C TYR A 32 -12.16 6.68 -14.98
N ARG A 33 -12.30 6.26 -16.25
CA ARG A 33 -11.89 7.06 -17.42
C ARG A 33 -12.82 8.24 -17.72
N SER A 34 -14.02 8.25 -17.14
CA SER A 34 -14.98 9.36 -17.30
C SER A 34 -14.75 10.50 -16.30
N LEU A 35 -13.94 10.28 -15.26
CA LEU A 35 -13.66 11.28 -14.24
C LEU A 35 -12.76 12.41 -14.77
N ASN A 36 -12.97 13.60 -14.24
CA ASN A 36 -12.05 14.73 -14.40
C ASN A 36 -10.74 14.40 -13.67
N ALA A 37 -9.72 14.01 -14.43
CA ALA A 37 -8.41 13.68 -13.89
C ALA A 37 -7.62 14.95 -13.53
N PRO A 38 -6.81 14.93 -12.46
CA PRO A 38 -5.90 16.03 -12.15
C PRO A 38 -4.85 16.20 -13.25
N SER A 39 -4.53 17.44 -13.64
CA SER A 39 -3.57 17.72 -14.73
C SER A 39 -2.15 17.21 -14.50
N TRP A 40 -1.80 16.94 -13.25
CA TRP A 40 -0.49 16.45 -12.83
C TRP A 40 -0.44 14.91 -12.66
N GLN A 41 -1.54 14.20 -12.94
CA GLN A 41 -1.59 12.75 -12.81
C GLN A 41 -0.46 12.09 -13.60
N PRO A 42 0.31 11.16 -12.99
CA PRO A 42 1.31 10.39 -13.71
C PRO A 42 0.67 9.60 -14.87
N PRO A 43 1.40 9.38 -15.97
CA PRO A 43 0.92 8.52 -17.05
C PRO A 43 0.53 7.12 -16.57
N ASP A 44 -0.48 6.51 -17.19
CA ASP A 44 -1.06 5.22 -16.79
C ASP A 44 -0.02 4.09 -16.64
N PHE A 45 1.02 4.06 -17.47
CA PHE A 45 2.05 3.02 -17.40
C PHE A 45 2.84 3.04 -16.08
N ILE A 46 2.91 4.19 -15.38
CA ILE A 46 3.58 4.30 -14.09
C ILE A 46 2.87 3.42 -13.05
N PHE A 47 1.54 3.39 -13.06
CA PHE A 47 0.75 2.53 -12.16
C PHE A 47 1.06 1.05 -12.40
N GLY A 48 1.23 0.65 -13.67
CA GLY A 48 1.60 -0.71 -14.05
C GLY A 48 3.00 -1.15 -13.62
N ILE A 49 3.92 -0.21 -13.34
CA ILE A 49 5.29 -0.50 -12.89
C ILE A 49 5.40 -0.41 -11.38
N ILE A 50 4.86 0.66 -10.79
CA ILE A 50 5.11 1.00 -9.39
C ILE A 50 4.41 0.03 -8.43
N TRP A 51 3.23 -0.47 -8.77
CA TRP A 51 2.50 -1.42 -7.92
C TRP A 51 3.19 -2.78 -7.82
N PRO A 52 3.56 -3.46 -8.93
CA PRO A 52 4.36 -4.70 -8.86
C PRO A 52 5.68 -4.54 -8.11
N TYR A 53 6.38 -3.42 -8.32
CA TYR A 53 7.58 -3.07 -7.56
C TYR A 53 7.28 -3.02 -6.05
N ASN A 54 6.26 -2.24 -5.66
CA ASN A 54 5.89 -2.04 -4.26
C ASN A 54 5.50 -3.36 -3.57
N PHE A 55 4.70 -4.20 -4.22
CA PHE A 55 4.32 -5.51 -3.67
C PHE A 55 5.52 -6.41 -3.45
N THR A 56 6.46 -6.43 -4.40
CA THR A 56 7.69 -7.21 -4.29
C THR A 56 8.54 -6.73 -3.12
N VAL A 57 8.75 -5.41 -3.00
CA VAL A 57 9.52 -4.83 -1.91
C VAL A 57 8.87 -5.07 -0.55
N LEU A 58 7.54 -4.93 -0.43
CA LEU A 58 6.83 -5.22 0.81
C LEU A 58 7.06 -6.65 1.27
N GLY A 59 7.06 -7.63 0.36
CA GLY A 59 7.39 -9.01 0.66
C GLY A 59 8.82 -9.18 1.17
N ILE A 60 9.79 -8.59 0.48
CA ILE A 60 11.21 -8.61 0.89
C ILE A 60 11.39 -8.00 2.28
N VAL A 61 10.79 -6.83 2.53
CA VAL A 61 10.87 -6.13 3.82
C VAL A 61 10.24 -6.97 4.93
N ALA A 62 9.06 -7.55 4.71
CA ALA A 62 8.37 -8.34 5.72
C ALA A 62 9.20 -9.56 6.17
N VAL A 63 9.83 -10.26 5.21
CA VAL A 63 10.77 -11.35 5.52
C VAL A 63 12.00 -10.80 6.25
N ASN A 64 12.59 -9.70 5.78
CA ASN A 64 13.79 -9.14 6.39
C ASN A 64 13.57 -8.72 7.85
N VAL A 65 12.47 -8.04 8.14
CA VAL A 65 12.05 -7.65 9.50
C VAL A 65 11.86 -8.88 10.38
N ALA A 66 11.12 -9.89 9.89
CA ALA A 66 10.86 -11.13 10.63
C ALA A 66 12.15 -11.91 10.96
N GLN A 67 13.17 -11.85 10.10
CA GLN A 67 14.43 -12.58 10.31
C GLN A 67 15.42 -11.83 11.21
N LYS A 68 15.43 -10.50 11.19
CA LYS A 68 16.48 -9.69 11.82
C LYS A 68 16.09 -9.04 13.15
N LEU A 69 14.81 -8.74 13.36
CA LEU A 69 14.38 -8.01 14.56
C LEU A 69 13.84 -8.95 15.66
N SER A 70 13.69 -8.41 16.87
CA SER A 70 13.09 -9.11 18.01
C SER A 70 11.58 -9.28 17.82
N ALA A 71 10.98 -10.23 18.55
CA ALA A 71 9.56 -10.55 18.44
C ALA A 71 8.63 -9.33 18.60
N GLY A 72 8.94 -8.42 19.54
CA GLY A 72 8.16 -7.20 19.74
C GLY A 72 8.11 -6.32 18.49
N TRP A 73 9.27 -6.05 17.87
CA TRP A 73 9.34 -5.27 16.62
C TRP A 73 8.62 -5.95 15.45
N VAL A 74 8.75 -7.28 15.35
CA VAL A 74 8.08 -8.06 14.30
C VAL A 74 6.57 -8.01 14.46
N ILE A 75 6.05 -8.16 15.69
CA ILE A 75 4.61 -8.06 15.97
C ILE A 75 4.11 -6.65 15.65
N SER A 76 4.81 -5.60 16.10
CA SER A 76 4.44 -4.22 15.77
C SER A 76 4.40 -3.98 14.27
N TYR A 77 5.42 -4.43 13.53
CA TYR A 77 5.47 -4.32 12.07
C TYR A 77 4.29 -5.02 11.40
N LEU A 78 4.03 -6.29 11.74
CA LEU A 78 2.96 -7.07 11.12
C LEU A 78 1.57 -6.51 11.43
N SER A 79 1.33 -6.01 12.64
CA SER A 79 0.06 -5.36 13.01
C SER A 79 -0.16 -4.08 12.22
N ILE A 80 0.84 -3.19 12.16
CA ILE A 80 0.75 -1.95 11.39
C ILE A 80 0.59 -2.27 9.90
N PHE A 81 1.34 -3.26 9.39
CA PHE A 81 1.27 -3.66 8.00
C PHE A 81 -0.12 -4.21 7.65
N ALA A 82 -0.69 -5.07 8.48
CA ALA A 82 -2.06 -5.57 8.29
C ALA A 82 -3.09 -4.44 8.27
N ILE A 83 -3.02 -3.49 9.21
CA ILE A 83 -3.92 -2.33 9.22
C ILE A 83 -3.74 -1.48 7.95
N SER A 84 -2.51 -1.26 7.51
CA SER A 84 -2.23 -0.52 6.27
C SER A 84 -2.80 -1.21 5.03
N VAL A 85 -2.74 -2.54 4.96
CA VAL A 85 -3.35 -3.34 3.88
C VAL A 85 -4.87 -3.20 3.92
N VAL A 86 -5.50 -3.28 5.10
CA VAL A 86 -6.94 -3.07 5.24
C VAL A 86 -7.32 -1.67 4.75
N CYS A 87 -6.62 -0.61 5.17
CA CYS A 87 -6.87 0.75 4.69
C CYS A 87 -6.73 0.87 3.17
N ALA A 88 -5.73 0.22 2.58
CA ALA A 88 -5.54 0.24 1.13
C ALA A 88 -6.65 -0.49 0.37
N LEU A 89 -7.11 -1.64 0.89
CA LEU A 89 -8.25 -2.36 0.34
C LEU A 89 -9.56 -1.58 0.49
N VAL A 90 -9.74 -0.86 1.60
CA VAL A 90 -10.86 0.07 1.79
C VAL A 90 -10.79 1.19 0.77
N TRP A 91 -9.62 1.78 0.51
CA TRP A 91 -9.49 2.77 -0.57
C TRP A 91 -9.91 2.17 -1.91
N ALA A 92 -9.36 1.02 -2.30
CA ALA A 92 -9.67 0.41 -3.59
C ALA A 92 -11.16 0.08 -3.71
N TYR A 93 -11.77 -0.50 -2.67
CA TYR A 93 -13.20 -0.77 -2.65
C TYR A 93 -14.02 0.52 -2.76
N GLN A 94 -13.80 1.50 -1.88
CA GLN A 94 -14.59 2.73 -1.81
C GLN A 94 -14.45 3.58 -3.07
N PHE A 95 -13.27 3.62 -3.67
CA PHE A 95 -13.02 4.39 -4.89
C PHE A 95 -13.73 3.75 -6.09
N TYR A 96 -13.53 2.45 -6.33
CA TYR A 96 -13.95 1.81 -7.59
C TYR A 96 -15.33 1.16 -7.54
N ARG A 97 -15.91 0.89 -6.36
CA ARG A 97 -17.19 0.16 -6.26
C ARG A 97 -18.38 1.05 -5.93
N PRO A 98 -18.45 1.76 -4.79
CA PRO A 98 -19.52 2.72 -4.49
C PRO A 98 -19.19 4.15 -4.94
N HIS A 99 -18.00 4.39 -5.53
CA HIS A 99 -17.56 5.72 -6.00
C HIS A 99 -17.49 6.77 -4.88
N ASN A 100 -17.24 6.36 -3.65
CA ASN A 100 -17.09 7.24 -2.50
C ASN A 100 -15.64 7.77 -2.41
N LEU A 101 -15.37 8.78 -3.22
CA LEU A 101 -14.03 9.37 -3.39
C LEU A 101 -13.47 9.98 -2.09
N SER A 102 -14.33 10.54 -1.23
CA SER A 102 -13.91 11.14 0.04
C SER A 102 -13.43 10.08 1.04
N THR A 103 -14.25 9.06 1.30
CA THR A 103 -13.86 7.96 2.20
C THR A 103 -12.65 7.20 1.66
N ALA A 104 -12.57 7.00 0.35
CA ALA A 104 -11.37 6.43 -0.27
C ALA A 104 -10.12 7.25 0.06
N SER A 105 -10.18 8.57 -0.13
CA SER A 105 -9.04 9.48 0.10
C SER A 105 -8.58 9.50 1.56
N ILE A 106 -9.52 9.46 2.51
CA ILE A 106 -9.21 9.30 3.94
C ILE A 106 -8.47 7.98 4.18
N ALA A 107 -8.99 6.87 3.64
CA ALA A 107 -8.38 5.55 3.81
C ALA A 107 -6.95 5.50 3.24
N LEU A 108 -6.71 6.09 2.06
CA LEU A 108 -5.37 6.12 1.47
C LEU A 108 -4.42 7.07 2.20
N THR A 109 -4.93 8.15 2.78
CA THR A 109 -4.15 9.01 3.69
C THR A 109 -3.70 8.23 4.92
N MET A 110 -4.57 7.37 5.47
CA MET A 110 -4.19 6.48 6.58
C MET A 110 -3.09 5.50 6.17
N VAL A 111 -3.12 4.96 4.94
CA VAL A 111 -2.01 4.15 4.42
C VAL A 111 -0.71 4.96 4.45
N ALA A 112 -0.70 6.17 3.89
CA ALA A 112 0.50 7.01 3.83
C ALA A 112 1.09 7.33 5.22
N ILE A 113 0.24 7.48 6.24
CA ILE A 113 0.66 7.67 7.64
C ILE A 113 1.21 6.37 8.22
N LEU A 114 0.50 5.26 8.06
CA LEU A 114 0.87 3.96 8.61
C LEU A 114 2.16 3.40 7.99
N THR A 115 2.49 3.76 6.77
CA THR A 115 3.72 3.28 6.11
C THR A 115 4.98 3.99 6.61
N VAL A 116 4.88 5.15 7.27
CA VAL A 116 6.01 5.84 7.89
C VAL A 116 6.68 4.99 8.98
N PRO A 117 5.97 4.49 10.01
CA PRO A 117 6.58 3.60 10.99
C PRO A 117 7.04 2.27 10.37
N LEU A 118 6.39 1.75 9.31
CA LEU A 118 6.88 0.57 8.60
C LEU A 118 8.25 0.81 7.96
N LEU A 119 8.46 1.97 7.34
CA LEU A 119 9.76 2.39 6.78
C LEU A 119 10.83 2.49 7.86
N ILE A 120 10.51 3.10 9.01
CA ILE A 120 11.44 3.21 10.14
C ILE A 120 11.85 1.82 10.64
N ILE A 121 10.89 0.91 10.82
CA ILE A 121 11.17 -0.46 11.26
C ILE A 121 11.99 -1.22 10.20
N ALA A 122 11.70 -1.02 8.91
CA ALA A 122 12.45 -1.64 7.81
C ALA A 122 13.92 -1.19 7.80
N ILE A 123 14.18 0.11 7.95
CA ILE A 123 15.54 0.67 8.04
C ILE A 123 16.27 0.10 9.28
N LYS A 124 15.55 -0.04 10.41
CA LYS A 124 16.10 -0.66 11.62
C LYS A 124 16.52 -2.12 11.39
N ALA A 125 15.78 -2.88 10.59
CA ALA A 125 16.15 -4.25 10.22
C ALA A 125 17.36 -4.27 9.28
N SER A 126 17.37 -3.40 8.28
CA SER A 126 18.48 -3.26 7.32
C SER A 126 18.33 -1.97 6.54
N VAL A 127 19.32 -1.08 6.60
CA VAL A 127 19.29 0.20 5.87
C VAL A 127 19.01 -0.01 4.38
N GLY A 128 19.77 -0.89 3.71
CA GLY A 128 19.58 -1.16 2.27
C GLY A 128 18.17 -1.64 1.91
N VAL A 129 17.61 -2.58 2.67
CA VAL A 129 16.24 -3.09 2.43
C VAL A 129 15.19 -2.02 2.80
N GLY A 130 15.42 -1.23 3.84
CA GLY A 130 14.56 -0.11 4.21
C GLY A 130 14.51 0.97 3.11
N LEU A 131 15.63 1.29 2.47
CA LEU A 131 15.68 2.25 1.36
C LEU A 131 14.86 1.79 0.16
N LEU A 132 14.76 0.47 -0.09
CA LEU A 132 13.89 -0.06 -1.15
C LEU A 132 12.40 0.28 -0.91
N LEU A 133 11.99 0.51 0.34
CA LEU A 133 10.61 0.87 0.70
C LEU A 133 10.33 2.37 0.53
N MET A 134 11.35 3.22 0.30
CA MET A 134 11.14 4.65 0.09
C MET A 134 10.24 4.97 -1.12
N PRO A 135 10.42 4.35 -2.30
CA PRO A 135 9.48 4.56 -3.41
C PRO A 135 8.04 4.20 -3.07
N TYR A 136 7.81 3.17 -2.23
CA TYR A 136 6.45 2.85 -1.77
C TYR A 136 5.88 3.98 -0.90
N GLN A 137 6.65 4.48 0.08
CA GLN A 137 6.23 5.59 0.93
C GLN A 137 5.91 6.85 0.12
N LEU A 138 6.77 7.20 -0.84
CA LEU A 138 6.55 8.35 -1.70
C LEU A 138 5.32 8.14 -2.58
N TRP A 139 5.15 6.95 -3.14
CA TRP A 139 4.02 6.62 -3.98
C TRP A 139 2.68 6.70 -3.24
N VAL A 140 2.57 6.18 -2.01
CA VAL A 140 1.29 6.26 -1.28
C VAL A 140 0.94 7.68 -0.85
N ILE A 141 1.93 8.56 -0.64
CA ILE A 141 1.68 10.00 -0.46
C ILE A 141 1.12 10.59 -1.76
N THR A 142 1.77 10.35 -2.90
CA THR A 142 1.31 10.81 -4.21
C THR A 142 -0.09 10.29 -4.53
N ALA A 143 -0.36 9.01 -4.27
CA ALA A 143 -1.65 8.38 -4.51
C ALA A 143 -2.74 8.93 -3.59
N ALA A 144 -2.44 9.22 -2.32
CA ALA A 144 -3.37 9.90 -1.42
C ALA A 144 -3.72 11.30 -1.94
N SER A 145 -2.72 12.07 -2.41
CA SER A 145 -2.95 13.37 -3.05
C SER A 145 -3.79 13.25 -4.32
N LEU A 146 -3.55 12.23 -5.16
CA LEU A 146 -4.36 11.97 -6.36
C LEU A 146 -5.82 11.69 -5.98
N SER A 147 -6.03 10.82 -5.00
CA SER A 147 -7.37 10.46 -4.51
C SER A 147 -8.14 11.69 -4.06
N TRP A 148 -7.51 12.59 -3.29
CA TRP A 148 -8.14 13.84 -2.87
C TRP A 148 -8.44 14.79 -4.03
N ASN A 149 -7.59 14.84 -5.06
CA ASN A 149 -7.88 15.65 -6.23
C ASN A 149 -9.06 15.09 -7.02
N TYR A 150 -9.16 13.77 -7.16
CA TYR A 150 -10.36 13.14 -7.74
C TYR A 150 -11.62 13.49 -6.97
N ALA A 151 -11.59 13.41 -5.63
CA ALA A 151 -12.71 13.77 -4.77
C ALA A 151 -13.10 15.27 -4.83
N ARG A 152 -12.18 16.14 -5.25
CA ARG A 152 -12.43 17.58 -5.39
C ARG A 152 -13.00 17.92 -6.76
N LEU A 153 -12.61 17.18 -7.80
CA LEU A 153 -12.92 17.47 -9.20
C LEU A 153 -14.21 16.78 -9.69
N ASN A 154 -14.79 15.88 -8.88
CA ASN A 154 -15.94 15.03 -9.21
C ASN A 154 -16.82 14.82 -7.99
#